data_AF-K2BQT1-F1
#
_entry.id   AF-K2BQT1-F1
#
_cell.length_a   1.000
_cell.length_b   1.000
_cell.length_c   1.000
_cell.angle_alpha   90.00
_cell.angle_beta   90.00
_cell.angle_gamma   90.00
#
_symmetry.space_group_name_H-M   'P 1'
#
loop_
_entity.id
_entity.type
_entity.pdbx_description
1 polymer ?
#
loop_
_entity_poly.entity_id
_entity_poly.type
_entity_poly.pdbx_seq_one_letter_code
_entity_poly.pdbx_strand_id
1 'polypeptide(L)'
;MLRQSIASPAGVIYIDPFNAMAWRTVLISKVNDQGKMDIVWSSKSPIEPVNYMNSKTKTEWDLFEYQLYTKWNEAWENLSN
;
A
#
# COMPACT_ATOMS: atom_id res chain seq x y z
N MET A 1 0.05 21.62 11.98
CA MET A 1 -0.52 20.34 11.50
C MET A 1 -0.36 19.29 12.58
N LEU A 2 -1.44 18.59 12.93
CA LEU A 2 -1.49 17.64 14.05
C LEU A 2 -0.77 16.35 13.67
N ARG A 3 0.28 16.01 14.42
CA ARG A 3 0.86 14.66 14.46
C ARG A 3 -0.14 13.77 15.19
N GLN A 4 -0.90 12.96 14.46
CA GLN A 4 -1.92 12.11 15.06
C GLN A 4 -1.45 10.65 15.08
N SER A 5 -1.45 10.07 16.27
CA SER A 5 -1.25 8.63 16.48
C SER A 5 -2.52 8.05 17.08
N ILE A 6 -2.99 6.93 16.52
CA ILE A 6 -4.23 6.26 16.93
C ILE A 6 -3.88 4.81 17.32
N ALA A 7 -4.29 4.40 18.51
CA ALA A 7 -4.31 2.98 18.87
C ALA A 7 -5.53 2.32 18.18
N SER A 8 -5.27 1.45 17.22
CA SER A 8 -6.29 0.72 16.44
C SER A 8 -6.25 -0.78 16.79
N PRO A 9 -7.33 -1.54 16.53
CA PRO A 9 -7.29 -3.01 16.60
C PRO A 9 -6.14 -3.65 15.79
N ALA A 10 -5.65 -2.98 14.75
CA ALA A 10 -4.51 -3.42 13.94
C ALA A 10 -3.14 -2.93 14.47
N GLY A 11 -3.08 -2.32 15.66
CA GLY A 11 -1.89 -1.70 16.23
C GLY A 11 -1.86 -0.18 16.07
N VAL A 12 -0.70 0.43 16.35
CA VAL A 12 -0.55 1.89 16.24
C VAL A 12 -0.54 2.32 14.78
N ILE A 13 -1.36 3.32 14.46
CA ILE A 13 -1.35 4.03 13.18
C ILE A 13 -0.82 5.44 13.46
N TYR A 14 0.16 5.88 12.68
CA TYR A 14 0.65 7.26 12.72
C TYR A 14 0.49 7.90 11.34
N ILE A 15 -0.03 9.13 11.30
CA ILE A 15 -0.17 9.90 10.05
C ILE A 15 0.94 10.95 10.00
N ASP A 16 1.74 10.91 8.94
CA ASP A 16 2.78 11.90 8.70
C ASP A 16 2.15 13.25 8.31
N PRO A 17 2.51 14.35 9.01
CA PRO A 17 1.88 15.64 8.80
C PRO A 17 2.31 16.35 7.50
N PHE A 18 3.37 15.89 6.83
CA PHE A 18 3.92 16.51 5.63
C PHE A 18 3.43 15.86 4.34
N ASN A 19 3.21 14.55 4.34
CA ASN A 19 2.76 13.81 3.14
C ASN A 19 1.41 13.08 3.32
N ALA A 20 0.79 13.18 4.50
CA ALA A 20 -0.48 12.52 4.85
C ALA A 20 -0.47 10.99 4.73
N MET A 21 0.70 10.36 4.59
CA MET A 21 0.81 8.92 4.51
C MET A 21 0.79 8.29 5.90
N ALA A 22 0.32 7.04 5.95
CA ALA A 22 0.14 6.32 7.21
C ALA A 22 1.25 5.30 7.44
N TRP A 23 1.91 5.39 8.59
CA TRP A 23 2.73 4.32 9.15
C TRP A 23 1.79 3.27 9.77
N ARG A 24 1.94 2.00 9.37
CA ARG A 24 1.02 0.93 9.77
C ARG A 24 1.74 -0.37 10.07
N THR A 25 1.23 -1.10 11.04
CA THR A 25 1.62 -2.50 11.25
C THR A 25 1.02 -3.34 10.11
N VAL A 26 1.85 -4.18 9.49
CA VAL A 26 1.41 -5.07 8.41
C VAL A 26 1.11 -6.44 9.00
N LEU A 27 -0.03 -7.01 8.60
CA LEU A 27 -0.48 -8.34 8.98
C LEU A 27 -0.69 -9.16 7.71
N ILE A 28 -0.17 -10.38 7.70
CA ILE A 28 -0.48 -11.38 6.66
C ILE A 28 -1.32 -12.46 7.32
N SER A 29 -2.48 -12.73 6.73
CA SER A 29 -3.40 -13.75 7.22
C SER A 29 -3.62 -14.85 6.20
N LYS A 30 -3.84 -16.07 6.69
CA LYS A 30 -4.30 -17.21 5.90
C LYS A 30 -5.77 -17.46 6.19
N VAL A 31 -6.57 -17.74 5.16
CA VAL A 31 -7.95 -18.21 5.33
C VAL A 31 -7.92 -19.68 5.72
N ASN A 32 -8.58 -20.05 6.81
CA ASN A 32 -8.67 -21.43 7.28
C ASN A 32 -9.91 -22.15 6.75
N ASP A 33 -10.05 -23.44 7.07
CA ASP A 33 -11.13 -24.31 6.58
C ASP A 33 -12.54 -23.86 7.03
N GLN A 34 -12.62 -22.95 8.01
CA GLN A 34 -13.87 -22.34 8.47
C GLN A 34 -14.13 -20.98 7.81
N GLY A 35 -13.29 -20.55 6.86
CA GLY A 35 -13.40 -19.24 6.21
C GLY A 35 -12.95 -18.06 7.08
N LYS A 36 -12.32 -18.31 8.24
CA LYS A 36 -11.79 -17.26 9.12
C LYS A 36 -10.35 -16.91 8.75
N MET A 37 -9.93 -15.70 9.09
CA MET A 37 -8.56 -15.22 8.88
C MET A 37 -7.70 -15.47 10.11
N ASP A 38 -6.67 -16.29 9.96
CA ASP A 38 -5.64 -16.50 10.98
C ASP A 38 -4.41 -15.67 10.62
N ILE A 39 -3.94 -14.81 11.52
CA ILE A 39 -2.70 -14.04 11.32
C ILE A 39 -1.52 -15.02 11.36
N VAL A 40 -0.79 -15.12 10.25
CA VAL A 40 0.39 -16.00 10.11
C VAL A 40 1.70 -15.23 10.19
N TRP A 41 1.67 -13.90 10.01
CA TRP A 41 2.83 -13.05 10.16
C TRP A 41 2.44 -11.60 10.50
N SER A 42 3.32 -10.91 11.22
CA SER A 42 3.19 -9.48 11.55
C SER A 42 4.55 -8.79 11.47
N SER A 43 4.56 -7.52 11.04
CA SER A 43 5.75 -6.68 11.04
C SER A 43 6.24 -6.31 12.45
N LYS A 44 5.46 -6.58 13.51
CA LYS A 44 5.69 -6.24 14.93
C LYS A 44 5.78 -4.73 15.25
N SER A 45 6.10 -3.90 14.28
CA SER A 45 6.14 -2.44 14.40
C SER A 45 5.62 -1.79 13.11
N PRO A 46 5.13 -0.54 13.18
CA PRO A 46 4.68 0.18 11.99
C PRO A 46 5.80 0.30 10.95
N ILE A 47 5.48 0.02 9.69
CA ILE A 47 6.36 0.21 8.55
C ILE A 47 6.06 1.58 7.93
N GLU A 48 7.11 2.30 7.57
CA GLU A 48 7.02 3.56 6.83
C GLU A 48 6.37 3.34 5.46
N PRO A 49 5.44 4.21 5.05
CA PRO A 49 4.89 4.15 3.70
C PRO A 49 5.93 4.59 2.66
N VAL A 50 6.13 3.78 1.63
CA VAL A 50 7.05 4.08 0.53
C VAL A 50 6.24 4.56 -0.68
N ASN A 51 6.50 5.80 -1.15
CA ASN A 51 5.78 6.41 -2.28
C ASN A 51 5.98 5.70 -3.62
N TYR A 52 7.23 5.33 -3.90
CA TYR A 52 7.62 4.62 -5.12
C TYR A 52 8.53 3.48 -4.72
N MET A 53 8.22 2.27 -5.18
CA MET A 53 9.09 1.14 -4.94
C MET A 53 10.49 1.41 -5.51
N ASN A 54 11.50 1.10 -4.71
CA ASN A 54 12.92 1.34 -5.00
C ASN A 54 13.44 0.58 -6.23
N SER A 55 12.63 -0.31 -6.81
CA SER A 55 12.95 -1.06 -8.03
C SER A 55 12.99 -0.19 -9.28
N LYS A 56 12.41 1.02 -9.24
CA LYS A 56 12.49 2.02 -10.30
C LYS A 56 12.55 3.44 -9.70
N THR A 57 13.14 4.36 -10.44
CA THR A 57 13.02 5.80 -10.19
C THR A 57 11.58 6.27 -10.42
N LYS A 58 11.24 7.44 -9.87
CA LYS A 58 9.93 8.07 -10.12
C LYS A 58 9.64 8.21 -11.62
N THR A 59 10.58 8.73 -12.40
CA THR A 59 10.41 8.92 -13.85
C THR A 59 10.17 7.60 -14.59
N GLU A 60 10.82 6.52 -14.17
CA GLU A 60 10.57 5.19 -14.75
C GLU A 60 9.20 4.62 -14.36
N TRP A 61 8.70 4.91 -13.15
CA TRP A 61 7.33 4.57 -12.76
C TRP A 61 6.30 5.38 -13.56
N ASP A 62 6.50 6.68 -13.68
CA ASP A 62 5.63 7.57 -14.45
C ASP A 62 5.59 7.15 -15.93
N LEU A 63 6.74 6.76 -16.50
CA LEU A 63 6.81 6.22 -17.86
C LEU A 63 6.08 4.87 -17.99
N PHE A 64 6.27 3.97 -17.02
CA PHE A 64 5.58 2.68 -17.01
C PHE A 64 4.06 2.84 -16.95
N GLU A 65 3.57 3.75 -16.09
CA GLU A 65 2.16 4.11 -15.98
C GLU A 65 1.60 4.67 -17.31
N TYR A 66 2.33 5.60 -17.94
CA TYR A 66 1.96 6.14 -19.25
C TYR A 66 1.90 5.07 -20.35
N GLN A 67 2.84 4.12 -20.34
CA GLN A 67 2.84 2.99 -21.27
C GLN A 67 1.64 2.07 -21.07
N LEU A 68 1.21 1.83 -19.82
CA LEU A 68 -0.01 1.07 -19.54
C LEU A 68 -1.25 1.82 -20.05
N TYR A 69 -1.36 3.11 -19.73
CA TYR A 69 -2.47 3.96 -20.15
C TYR A 69 -2.65 3.96 -21.68
N THR A 70 -1.57 4.19 -22.41
CA THR A 70 -1.58 4.19 -23.89
C THR A 70 -1.88 2.82 -24.47
N LYS A 71 -1.34 1.74 -23.88
CA LYS A 71 -1.64 0.36 -24.29
C LYS A 71 -3.10 0.00 -24.06
N TRP A 72 -3.73 0.54 -23.03
CA TRP A 72 -5.12 0.31 -22.69
C TRP A 72 -6.08 1.32 -23.35
N ASN A 73 -5.71 1.86 -24.52
CA ASN A 73 -6.51 2.81 -25.29
C ASN A 73 -6.93 4.04 -24.46
N GLU A 74 -6.00 4.59 -23.70
CA GLU A 74 -6.23 5.78 -22.88
C GLU A 74 -7.31 5.56 -21.80
N ALA A 75 -7.43 4.31 -21.32
CA ALA A 75 -8.29 3.90 -20.21
C ALA A 75 -7.50 3.18 -19.11
N TRP A 76 -8.08 3.09 -17.93
CA TRP A 76 -7.54 2.31 -16.79
C TRP A 76 -8.13 0.90 -16.69
N GLU A 77 -8.73 0.45 -17.79
CA GLU A 77 -9.27 -0.89 -17.93
C GLU A 77 -8.64 -1.52 -19.17
N ASN A 78 -8.03 -2.69 -18.98
CA ASN A 78 -7.48 -3.45 -20.09
C ASN A 78 -8.61 -4.10 -20.89
N LEU A 79 -9.21 -3.34 -21.81
CA LEU A 79 -10.23 -3.81 -22.75
C LEU A 79 -9.62 -4.45 -24.01
N SER A 80 -8.29 -4.59 -24.06
CA SER A 80 -7.58 -5.28 -25.12
C SER A 80 -7.89 -6.79 -25.04
N ASN A 81 -8.88 -7.25 -25.80
CA ASN A 81 -9.10 -8.69 -26.07
C ASN A 81 -7.96 -9.28 -26.90
#